data_AF-A0A942RS30-F1
#
_entry.id   AF-A0A942RS30-F1
#
_cell.length_a   1.000
_cell.length_b   1.000
_cell.length_c   1.000
_cell.angle_alpha   90.00
_cell.angle_beta   90.00
_cell.angle_gamma   90.00
#
_symmetry.space_group_name_H-M   'P 1'
#
loop_
_entity.id
_entity.type
_entity.pdbx_description
1 polymer ?
#
loop_
_entity_poly.entity_id
_entity_poly.type
_entity_poly.pdbx_seq_one_letter_code
_entity_poly.pdbx_strand_id
1 'polypeptide(L)'
;MNEIILNIYLIIVNDVVIEFRAISYELEGGDDNKIKFLKSRVREDFEKAYRFDAPTDKFGKFMSYKKFHKLEKRGMQFQLFEEIFERFGVPENPIVCVTPVVDGEFYAEEVSL
;
A
#
# COMPACT_ATOMS: atom_id res chain seq x y z
N MET A 1 -6.16 20.92 -8.03
CA MET A 1 -7.06 20.42 -6.98
C MET A 1 -6.24 19.56 -6.05
N ASN A 2 -6.37 19.73 -4.74
CA ASN A 2 -5.71 18.83 -3.79
C ASN A 2 -6.32 17.45 -3.91
N GLU A 3 -5.48 16.43 -3.99
CA GLU A 3 -5.88 15.03 -4.05
C GLU A 3 -5.22 14.27 -2.92
N ILE A 4 -5.94 13.28 -2.40
CA ILE A 4 -5.41 12.39 -1.36
C ILE A 4 -4.53 11.34 -2.04
N ILE A 5 -3.27 11.28 -1.63
CA ILE A 5 -2.26 10.34 -2.12
C ILE A 5 -1.73 9.48 -0.97
N LEU A 6 -1.32 8.25 -1.25
CA LEU A 6 -0.99 7.26 -0.22
C LEU A 6 0.39 6.63 -0.43
N ASN A 7 1.16 6.53 0.64
CA ASN A 7 2.22 5.52 0.74
C ASN A 7 1.64 4.31 1.46
N ILE A 8 1.69 3.13 0.82
CA ILE A 8 1.21 1.86 1.37
C ILE A 8 2.40 0.91 1.48
N TYR A 9 2.51 0.21 2.60
CA TYR A 9 3.53 -0.79 2.87
C TYR A 9 2.91 -2.15 2.99
N LEU A 10 3.43 -3.10 2.23
CA LEU A 10 3.02 -4.50 2.26
C LEU A 10 4.03 -5.29 3.08
N ILE A 11 3.69 -5.64 4.32
CA ILE A 11 4.62 -6.32 5.23
C ILE A 11 4.57 -7.82 4.97
N ILE A 12 5.69 -8.35 4.50
CA ILE A 12 5.85 -9.76 4.14
C ILE A 12 6.89 -10.37 5.06
N VAL A 13 6.49 -11.41 5.77
CA VAL A 13 7.40 -12.18 6.63
C VAL A 13 7.28 -13.65 6.24
N ASN A 14 8.40 -14.28 5.90
CA ASN A 14 8.43 -15.68 5.43
C ASN A 14 7.40 -15.96 4.31
N ASP A 15 7.38 -15.14 3.25
CA ASP A 15 6.47 -15.22 2.09
C ASP A 15 4.97 -15.03 2.39
N VAL A 16 4.63 -14.52 3.57
CA VAL A 16 3.25 -14.30 4.00
C VAL A 16 3.00 -12.81 4.28
N VAL A 17 1.89 -12.29 3.77
CA VAL A 17 1.44 -10.92 4.02
C VAL A 17 0.79 -10.87 5.40
N ILE A 18 1.43 -10.20 6.36
CA ILE A 18 1.00 -10.23 7.77
C ILE A 18 0.40 -8.90 8.26
N GLU A 19 0.73 -7.80 7.61
CA GLU A 19 0.34 -6.44 8.02
C GLU A 19 0.37 -5.54 6.79
N PHE A 20 -0.46 -4.51 6.79
CA PHE A 20 -0.24 -3.35 5.95
C PHE A 20 0.05 -2.12 6.80
N ARG A 21 0.77 -1.16 6.22
CA ARG A 21 0.81 0.19 6.78
C ARG A 21 0.45 1.20 5.72
N ALA A 22 -0.13 2.32 6.12
CA ALA A 22 -0.32 3.43 5.18
C ALA A 22 -0.29 4.80 5.85
N ILE A 23 0.08 5.79 5.05
CA ILE A 23 0.01 7.21 5.39
C ILE A 23 -0.51 8.00 4.20
N SER A 24 -1.31 9.03 4.47
CA SER A 24 -1.93 9.88 3.47
C SER A 24 -1.35 11.30 3.46
N TYR A 25 -1.37 11.92 2.29
CA TYR A 25 -1.11 13.34 2.09
C TYR A 25 -2.18 13.95 1.21
N GLU A 26 -2.43 15.25 1.37
CA GLU A 26 -3.12 16.06 0.36
C GLU A 26 -2.07 16.84 -0.43
N LEU A 27 -2.01 16.59 -1.74
CA LEU A 27 -1.00 17.23 -2.59
C LEU A 27 -1.60 17.66 -3.93
N GLU A 28 -1.23 18.87 -4.35
CA GLU A 28 -1.54 19.39 -5.68
C GLU A 28 -0.39 19.11 -6.66
N GLY A 29 -0.70 19.06 -7.96
CA GLY A 29 0.27 18.92 -9.04
C GLY A 29 -0.02 17.74 -9.95
N GLY A 30 0.89 17.49 -10.89
CA GLY A 30 0.80 16.32 -11.78
C GLY A 30 1.19 15.02 -11.07
N ASP A 31 0.69 13.90 -11.59
CA ASP A 31 0.82 12.59 -10.96
C ASP A 31 2.29 12.15 -10.83
N ASP A 32 3.14 12.47 -11.81
CA ASP A 32 4.59 12.24 -11.73
C ASP A 32 5.23 12.89 -10.50
N ASN A 33 4.82 14.12 -10.16
CA ASN A 33 5.34 14.83 -8.98
C ASN A 33 4.83 14.22 -7.68
N LYS A 34 3.56 13.79 -7.64
CA LYS A 34 2.97 13.10 -6.49
C LYS A 34 3.64 11.75 -6.25
N ILE A 35 3.85 10.96 -7.30
CA ILE A 35 4.58 9.68 -7.24
C ILE A 35 6.02 9.90 -6.77
N LYS A 36 6.71 10.91 -7.32
CA LYS A 36 8.08 11.25 -6.90
C LYS A 36 8.14 11.66 -5.42
N PHE A 37 7.15 12.43 -4.96
CA PHE A 37 7.02 12.81 -3.56
C PHE A 37 6.86 11.56 -2.67
N LEU A 38 5.92 10.66 -3.00
CA LEU A 38 5.69 9.42 -2.26
C LEU A 38 6.96 8.55 -2.19
N LYS A 39 7.60 8.30 -3.34
CA LYS A 39 8.86 7.54 -3.44
C LYS A 39 9.98 8.14 -2.59
N SER A 40 10.05 9.47 -2.49
CA SER A 40 11.10 10.15 -1.71
C SER A 40 10.93 10.01 -0.19
N ARG A 41 9.72 9.65 0.26
CA ARG A 41 9.35 9.60 1.68
C ARG A 41 9.25 8.20 2.27
N VAL A 42 9.28 7.15 1.44
CA VAL A 42 9.09 5.72 1.82
C VAL A 42 9.73 5.33 3.17
N ARG A 43 11.00 5.66 3.39
CA ARG A 43 11.68 5.25 4.64
C ARG A 43 11.25 6.06 5.86
N GLU A 44 11.02 7.37 5.68
CA GLU A 44 10.60 8.25 6.77
C GLU A 44 9.15 7.98 7.19
N ASP A 45 8.31 7.69 6.19
CA ASP A 45 6.88 7.47 6.34
C ASP A 45 6.57 6.13 7.01
N PHE A 46 7.39 5.10 6.76
CA PHE A 46 7.17 3.77 7.33
C PHE A 46 7.02 3.74 8.85
N GLU A 47 7.84 4.54 9.54
CA GLU A 47 7.83 4.64 11.00
C GLU A 47 6.61 5.38 11.54
N LYS A 48 5.98 6.22 10.71
CA LYS A 48 4.82 7.05 11.07
C LYS A 48 3.50 6.47 10.56
N ALA A 49 3.58 5.48 9.66
CA ALA A 49 2.43 4.93 8.96
C ALA A 49 1.49 4.20 9.93
N TYR A 50 0.19 4.39 9.71
CA TYR A 50 -0.84 3.70 10.47
C TYR A 50 -0.85 2.21 10.11
N ARG A 51 -1.05 1.34 11.10
CA ARG A 51 -1.05 -0.12 10.92
C ARG A 51 -2.45 -0.66 10.68
N PHE A 52 -2.56 -1.56 9.71
CA PHE A 52 -3.79 -2.27 9.37
C PHE A 52 -3.52 -3.77 9.40
N ASP A 53 -4.50 -4.53 9.87
CA ASP A 53 -4.42 -5.98 9.88
C ASP A 53 -4.50 -6.52 8.44
N ALA A 54 -3.67 -7.50 8.09
CA ALA A 54 -3.79 -8.16 6.79
C ALA A 54 -5.02 -9.10 6.77
N PRO A 55 -5.71 -9.23 5.61
CA PRO A 55 -6.86 -10.11 5.49
C PRO A 55 -6.44 -11.56 5.75
N THR A 56 -7.22 -12.22 6.59
CA THR A 56 -7.07 -13.65 6.90
C THR A 56 -8.21 -14.46 6.29
N ASP A 57 -7.97 -15.75 6.08
CA ASP A 57 -9.05 -16.66 5.71
C ASP A 57 -9.96 -16.99 6.91
N LYS A 58 -11.00 -17.80 6.68
CA LYS A 58 -11.95 -18.23 7.74
C LYS A 58 -11.31 -19.00 8.90
N PHE A 59 -10.05 -19.38 8.80
CA PHE A 59 -9.27 -20.05 9.84
C PHE A 59 -8.21 -19.14 10.48
N GLY A 60 -8.23 -17.83 10.16
CA GLY A 60 -7.26 -16.87 10.66
C GLY A 60 -5.88 -16.97 9.99
N LYS A 61 -5.78 -17.65 8.83
CA LYS A 61 -4.50 -17.76 8.11
C LYS A 61 -4.30 -16.59 7.16
N PHE A 62 -3.13 -15.97 7.27
CA PHE A 62 -2.67 -14.93 6.38
C PHE A 62 -2.44 -15.43 4.95
N MET A 63 -2.50 -14.49 4.00
CA MET A 63 -2.32 -14.77 2.58
C MET A 63 -0.84 -14.88 2.22
N SER A 64 -0.46 -15.87 1.39
CA SER A 64 0.88 -15.88 0.80
C SER A 64 1.06 -14.74 -0.19
N TYR A 65 2.26 -14.17 -0.25
CA TYR A 65 2.58 -13.08 -1.17
C TYR A 65 2.33 -13.47 -2.63
N LYS A 66 2.63 -14.73 -3.01
CA LYS A 66 2.32 -15.25 -4.35
C LYS A 66 0.83 -15.16 -4.70
N LYS A 67 -0.06 -15.42 -3.74
CA LYS A 67 -1.51 -15.31 -3.94
C LYS A 67 -1.92 -13.84 -3.99
N PHE A 68 -1.36 -13.01 -3.11
CA PHE A 68 -1.58 -11.55 -3.10
C PHE A 68 -1.22 -10.92 -4.44
N HIS A 69 0.00 -11.14 -4.93
CA HIS A 69 0.49 -10.64 -6.23
C HIS A 69 -0.42 -11.06 -7.40
N LYS A 70 -0.97 -12.27 -7.35
CA LYS A 70 -1.90 -12.75 -8.38
C LYS A 70 -3.23 -12.00 -8.36
N LEU A 71 -3.71 -11.58 -7.19
CA LEU A 71 -4.94 -10.77 -7.05
C LEU A 71 -4.68 -9.32 -7.47
N GLU A 72 -3.56 -8.75 -7.07
CA GLU A 72 -3.14 -7.41 -7.47
C GLU A 72 -3.05 -7.29 -9.00
N LYS A 73 -2.38 -8.23 -9.67
CA LYS A 73 -2.32 -8.31 -11.15
C LYS A 73 -3.67 -8.46 -11.85
N ARG A 74 -4.73 -8.81 -11.12
CA ARG A 74 -6.10 -8.91 -11.64
C ARG A 74 -6.91 -7.63 -11.40
N GLY A 75 -6.30 -6.56 -10.89
CA GLY A 75 -6.98 -5.31 -10.58
C GLY A 75 -7.77 -5.34 -9.27
N MET A 76 -7.49 -6.30 -8.37
CA MET A 76 -8.24 -6.46 -7.12
C MET A 76 -7.74 -5.54 -6.00
N GLN A 77 -6.98 -4.49 -6.33
CA GLN A 77 -6.32 -3.60 -5.36
C GLN A 77 -7.32 -2.95 -4.41
N PHE A 78 -8.48 -2.52 -4.93
CA PHE A 78 -9.56 -1.96 -4.11
C PHE A 78 -10.01 -2.89 -2.99
N GLN A 79 -10.14 -4.19 -3.28
CA GLN A 79 -10.54 -5.17 -2.27
C GLN A 79 -9.40 -5.53 -1.32
N LEU A 80 -8.16 -5.47 -1.80
CA LEU A 80 -6.98 -5.76 -0.97
C LEU A 80 -6.68 -4.63 0.03
N PHE A 81 -7.04 -3.40 -0.31
CA PHE A 81 -6.74 -2.19 0.46
C PHE A 81 -8.00 -1.42 0.91
N GLU A 82 -9.17 -2.06 0.90
CA GLU A 82 -10.47 -1.42 1.20
C GLU A 82 -10.44 -0.65 2.52
N GLU A 83 -9.99 -1.28 3.60
CA GLU A 83 -9.92 -0.64 4.92
C GLU A 83 -8.99 0.60 4.94
N ILE A 84 -7.89 0.55 4.17
CA ILE A 84 -6.98 1.69 4.01
C ILE A 84 -7.71 2.82 3.30
N PHE A 85 -8.41 2.49 2.22
CA PHE A 85 -9.08 3.46 1.38
C PHE A 85 -10.25 4.14 2.09
N GLU A 86 -11.06 3.37 2.79
CA GLU A 86 -12.15 3.88 3.63
C GLU A 86 -11.62 4.81 4.73
N ARG A 87 -10.54 4.41 5.41
CA ARG A 87 -9.96 5.20 6.50
C ARG A 87 -9.51 6.60 6.03
N PHE A 88 -8.87 6.67 4.87
CA PHE A 88 -8.31 7.92 4.36
C PHE A 88 -9.26 8.67 3.42
N GLY A 89 -10.46 8.14 3.14
CA GLY A 89 -11.44 8.81 2.29
C GLY A 89 -10.97 9.04 0.86
N VAL A 90 -10.17 8.10 0.32
CA VAL A 90 -9.63 8.23 -1.04
C VAL A 90 -10.69 8.00 -2.12
N PRO A 91 -10.56 8.66 -3.29
CA PRO A 91 -11.47 8.50 -4.42
C PRO A 91 -11.27 7.16 -5.14
N GLU A 92 -12.14 6.84 -6.12
CA GLU A 92 -12.10 5.60 -6.92
C GLU A 92 -10.81 5.35 -7.72
N ASN A 93 -9.96 6.36 -7.93
CA ASN A 93 -8.67 6.19 -8.60
C ASN A 93 -7.58 6.91 -7.79
N PRO A 94 -7.12 6.32 -6.67
CA PRO A 94 -6.15 6.95 -5.80
C PRO A 94 -4.74 6.84 -6.40
N ILE A 95 -3.95 7.89 -6.21
CA ILE A 95 -2.51 7.84 -6.50
C ILE A 95 -1.83 7.25 -5.28
N VAL A 96 -1.28 6.06 -5.44
CA VAL A 96 -0.61 5.35 -4.35
C VAL A 96 0.80 4.93 -4.78
N CYS A 97 1.68 4.77 -3.80
CA CYS A 97 2.94 4.06 -3.95
C CYS A 97 2.91 2.88 -2.98
N VAL A 98 2.90 1.66 -3.53
CA VAL A 98 2.97 0.43 -2.75
C VAL A 98 4.43 0.00 -2.65
N THR A 99 4.95 -0.13 -1.43
CA THR A 99 6.30 -0.62 -1.17
C THR A 99 6.24 -1.92 -0.37
N PRO A 100 6.57 -3.07 -0.99
CA PRO A 100 6.83 -4.30 -0.25
C PRO A 100 7.97 -4.14 0.76
N VAL A 101 7.75 -4.62 1.97
CA VAL A 101 8.76 -4.74 3.03
C VAL A 101 8.89 -6.23 3.36
N VAL A 102 9.91 -6.88 2.81
CA VAL A 102 10.14 -8.33 2.93
C VAL A 102 11.21 -8.59 3.96
N ASP A 103 10.83 -9.25 5.05
CA ASP A 103 11.72 -9.58 6.17
C ASP A 103 12.53 -8.37 6.70
N GLY A 104 11.91 -7.18 6.64
CA GLY A 104 12.49 -5.90 7.09
C GLY A 104 13.17 -5.07 5.98
N GLU A 105 13.32 -5.62 4.78
CA GLU A 105 13.95 -4.94 3.64
C GLU A 105 12.92 -4.31 2.71
N PHE A 106 13.17 -3.07 2.28
CA PHE A 106 12.26 -2.32 1.41
C PHE A 106 12.55 -2.60 -0.06
N TYR A 107 11.51 -2.97 -0.82
CA TYR A 107 11.59 -3.21 -2.26
C TYR A 107 10.72 -2.17 -2.97
N ALA A 108 11.34 -1.19 -3.59
CA ALA A 108 10.63 -0.27 -4.47
C ALA A 108 10.52 -0.91 -5.86
N GLU A 109 9.45 -1.65 -6.14
CA GLU A 109 9.06 -1.92 -7.53
C GLU A 109 8.21 -0.75 -8.02
N GLU A 110 8.49 -0.25 -9.23
CA GLU A 110 7.69 0.78 -9.86
C GLU A 110 6.32 0.19 -10.25
N VAL A 111 5.32 0.34 -9.38
CA VAL A 111 3.93 0.06 -9.72
C VAL A 111 3.25 1.39 -9.98
N SER A 112 3.12 1.77 -11.26
CA SER A 112 2.17 2.79 -11.68
C SER A 112 0.78 2.13 -11.67
N LEU A 113 -0.16 2.69 -10.90
CA LEU A 113 -1.59 2.37 -11.05
C LEU A 113 -2.14 3.02 -12.33
#